data_AF-A0A1Z9J827-F1
#
_entry.id   AF-A0A1Z9J827-F1
#
_cell.length_a   1.000
_cell.length_b   1.000
_cell.length_c   1.000
_cell.angle_alpha   90.00
_cell.angle_beta   90.00
_cell.angle_gamma   90.00
#
_symmetry.space_group_name_H-M   'P 1'
#
loop_
_entity.id
_entity.type
_entity.pdbx_description
1 polymer ?
#
loop_
_entity_poly.entity_id
_entity_poly.type
_entity_poly.pdbx_seq_one_letter_code
_entity_poly.pdbx_strand_id
1 'polypeptide(L)'
;MLQSGPDPYVQFLENWIPGIGECTELHDKLHDHFGLDFSVNSEARLLGFQLGHHPAGNFLHVIIFAVISTVMYPSHYRNGWSDLSDFFRSYVLGKNFQLTSYWFVPRGILAWQCA
;
A
#
# COMPACT_ATOMS: atom_id res chain seq x y z
N MET A 1 -1.20 9.33 30.11
CA MET A 1 -2.65 9.22 29.85
C MET A 1 -2.83 7.98 28.99
N LEU A 2 -3.56 6.95 29.46
CA LEU A 2 -3.87 5.78 28.63
C LEU A 2 -4.79 6.26 27.50
N GLN A 3 -4.31 6.21 26.26
CA GLN A 3 -5.13 6.41 25.08
C GLN A 3 -6.11 5.23 25.00
N SER A 4 -7.36 5.46 25.36
CA SER A 4 -8.43 4.44 25.45
C SER A 4 -9.10 4.18 24.09
N GLY A 5 -8.31 4.18 23.01
CA GLY A 5 -8.78 3.93 21.65
C GLY A 5 -7.74 3.14 20.86
N PRO A 6 -8.11 2.53 19.72
CA PRO A 6 -7.13 1.94 18.83
C PRO A 6 -6.11 2.99 18.41
N ASP A 7 -4.85 2.60 18.26
CA ASP A 7 -3.79 3.48 17.78
C ASP A 7 -4.28 4.21 16.51
N PRO A 8 -4.19 5.55 16.44
CA PRO A 8 -4.56 6.31 15.23
C PRO A 8 -3.93 5.75 13.95
N TYR A 9 -2.74 5.16 14.06
CA TYR A 9 -2.07 4.43 12.99
C TYR A 9 -2.86 3.22 12.49
N VAL A 10 -3.41 2.41 13.40
CA VAL A 10 -4.25 1.25 13.07
C VAL A 10 -5.60 1.69 12.48
N GLN A 11 -6.22 2.73 13.04
CA GLN A 11 -7.45 3.29 12.48
C GLN A 11 -7.27 3.84 11.08
N PHE A 12 -6.16 4.54 10.84
CA PHE A 12 -5.78 5.00 9.51
C PHE A 12 -5.66 3.81 8.57
N LEU A 13 -4.88 2.80 8.94
CA LEU A 13 -4.67 1.61 8.13
C LEU A 13 -5.94 0.85 7.75
N GLU A 14 -6.86 0.68 8.68
CA GLU A 14 -8.09 -0.09 8.44
C GLU A 14 -9.13 0.68 7.62
N ASN A 15 -9.10 2.02 7.63
CA ASN A 15 -10.08 2.86 6.96
C ASN A 15 -9.52 3.61 5.73
N TRP A 16 -8.22 3.48 5.46
CA TRP A 16 -7.58 4.20 4.38
C TRP A 16 -7.82 3.49 3.05
N ILE A 17 -8.43 4.25 2.13
CA ILE A 17 -8.51 3.91 0.71
C ILE A 17 -7.46 4.79 0.01
N PRO A 18 -6.58 4.21 -0.83
CA PRO A 18 -5.62 4.99 -1.59
C PRO A 18 -6.25 6.22 -2.26
N GLY A 19 -5.74 7.42 -1.97
CA GLY A 19 -6.20 8.69 -2.54
C GLY A 19 -7.39 9.38 -1.85
N ILE A 20 -7.88 8.89 -0.71
CA ILE A 20 -8.95 9.55 0.09
C ILE A 20 -8.54 9.59 1.57
N GLY A 21 -8.48 10.80 2.16
CA GLY A 21 -8.20 11.00 3.59
C GLY A 21 -6.71 10.98 3.96
N GLU A 22 -5.86 11.56 3.12
CA GLU A 22 -4.40 11.54 3.27
C GLU A 22 -3.93 12.32 4.52
N CYS A 23 -3.40 11.58 5.50
CA CYS A 23 -2.49 12.13 6.49
C CYS A 23 -1.09 11.69 6.10
N THR A 24 -0.30 12.60 5.51
CA THR A 24 1.06 12.31 5.03
C THR A 24 1.94 11.69 6.12
N GLU A 25 1.83 12.16 7.35
CA GLU A 25 2.59 11.60 8.47
C GLU A 25 2.25 10.13 8.77
N LEU A 26 0.96 9.75 8.68
CA LEU A 26 0.55 8.37 8.89
C LEU A 26 0.90 7.47 7.71
N HIS A 27 0.88 8.02 6.49
CA HIS A 27 1.37 7.36 5.29
C HIS A 27 2.87 7.08 5.37
N ASP A 28 3.67 8.06 5.77
CA ASP A 28 5.13 7.89 5.89
C ASP A 28 5.50 6.85 6.96
N LYS A 29 4.72 6.74 8.03
CA LYS A 29 4.85 5.66 9.03
C LYS A 29 4.60 4.26 8.45
N LEU A 30 3.93 4.15 7.31
CA LEU A 30 3.76 2.86 6.62
C LEU A 30 5.02 2.44 5.90
N HIS A 31 5.71 3.38 5.28
CA HIS A 31 7.02 3.11 4.70
C HIS A 31 7.98 2.61 5.77
N ASP A 32 8.01 3.26 6.94
CA ASP A 32 8.80 2.81 8.09
C ASP A 32 8.39 1.42 8.60
N HIS A 33 7.08 1.18 8.77
CA HIS A 33 6.58 -0.12 9.26
C HIS A 33 6.88 -1.25 8.28
N PHE A 34 6.77 -0.99 6.98
CA PHE A 34 7.00 -2.00 5.94
C PHE A 34 8.46 -2.13 5.48
N GLY A 35 9.35 -1.28 6.00
CA GLY A 35 10.76 -1.24 5.61
C GLY A 35 10.96 -0.81 4.15
N LEU A 36 10.14 0.11 3.68
CA LEU A 36 10.14 0.63 2.31
C LEU A 36 10.87 1.98 2.24
N ASP A 37 11.44 2.28 1.08
CA ASP A 37 11.96 3.61 0.75
C ASP A 37 10.88 4.47 0.05
N PHE A 38 11.19 5.72 -0.28
CA PHE A 38 10.26 6.60 -1.00
C PHE A 38 10.41 6.53 -2.53
N SER A 39 10.80 5.38 -3.06
CA SER A 39 10.88 5.16 -4.51
C SER A 39 9.49 4.89 -5.11
N VAL A 40 9.34 5.13 -6.42
CA VAL A 40 8.11 4.81 -7.17
C VAL A 40 7.72 3.33 -7.01
N ASN A 41 8.70 2.44 -6.92
CA ASN A 41 8.45 1.01 -6.74
C ASN A 41 7.93 0.68 -5.34
N SER A 42 8.52 1.29 -4.30
CA SER A 42 8.04 1.13 -2.92
C SER A 42 6.62 1.66 -2.74
N GLU A 43 6.31 2.81 -3.33
CA GLU A 43 4.94 3.33 -3.39
C GLU A 43 4.00 2.33 -4.08
N ALA A 44 4.41 1.78 -5.22
CA ALA A 44 3.63 0.77 -5.93
C ALA A 44 3.35 -0.48 -5.07
N ARG A 45 4.33 -0.95 -4.30
CA ARG A 45 4.15 -2.10 -3.40
C ARG A 45 3.21 -1.78 -2.26
N LEU A 46 3.38 -0.62 -1.63
CA LEU A 46 2.56 -0.17 -0.52
C LEU A 46 1.10 -0.04 -0.96
N LEU A 47 0.85 0.68 -2.04
CA LEU A 47 -0.48 0.86 -2.64
C LEU A 47 -1.11 -0.47 -3.06
N GLY A 48 -0.32 -1.37 -3.65
CA GLY A 48 -0.77 -2.70 -4.03
C GLY A 48 -1.26 -3.50 -2.82
N PHE A 49 -0.44 -3.56 -1.77
CA PHE A 49 -0.79 -4.27 -0.54
C PHE A 49 -2.05 -3.70 0.10
N GLN A 50 -2.13 -2.37 0.24
CA GLN A 50 -3.27 -1.71 0.86
C GLN A 50 -4.57 -1.93 0.08
N LEU A 51 -4.51 -1.86 -1.26
CA LEU A 51 -5.65 -2.16 -2.11
C LEU A 51 -6.08 -3.63 -2.00
N GLY A 52 -5.12 -4.56 -1.89
CA GLY A 52 -5.40 -5.98 -1.72
C GLY A 52 -6.06 -6.27 -0.37
N HIS A 53 -5.53 -5.67 0.69
CA HIS A 53 -5.98 -5.81 2.07
C HIS A 53 -7.36 -5.19 2.28
N HIS A 54 -7.65 -4.05 1.65
CA HIS A 54 -8.92 -3.36 1.83
C HIS A 54 -10.13 -4.23 1.37
N PRO A 55 -11.18 -4.40 2.20
CA PRO A 55 -12.35 -5.24 1.87
C PRO A 55 -13.06 -4.86 0.57
N ALA A 56 -13.16 -3.56 0.28
CA ALA A 56 -13.78 -3.06 -0.96
C ALA A 56 -12.87 -3.12 -2.19
N GLY A 57 -11.56 -3.38 -2.01
CA GLY A 57 -10.60 -3.45 -3.10
C GLY A 57 -10.85 -4.68 -3.98
N ASN A 58 -10.85 -4.51 -5.30
CA ASN A 58 -11.08 -5.60 -6.26
C ASN A 58 -10.18 -5.46 -7.49
N PHE A 59 -10.18 -6.46 -8.36
CA PHE A 59 -9.29 -6.50 -9.53
C PHE A 59 -9.51 -5.36 -10.54
N LEU A 60 -10.71 -4.76 -10.60
CA LEU A 60 -10.93 -3.58 -11.44
C LEU A 60 -10.06 -2.40 -10.98
N HIS A 61 -9.86 -2.22 -9.67
CA HIS A 61 -8.98 -1.17 -9.15
C HIS A 61 -7.52 -1.38 -9.55
N VAL A 62 -7.07 -2.64 -9.66
CA VAL A 62 -5.73 -2.99 -10.15
C VAL A 62 -5.56 -2.51 -11.59
N ILE A 63 -6.55 -2.76 -12.45
CA ILE A 63 -6.54 -2.32 -13.85
C ILE A 63 -6.56 -0.80 -13.96
N ILE A 64 -7.45 -0.13 -13.21
CA ILE A 64 -7.55 1.33 -13.19
C ILE A 64 -6.23 1.94 -12.75
N PHE A 65 -5.65 1.45 -11.65
CA PHE A 65 -4.37 1.93 -11.16
C PHE A 65 -3.27 1.76 -12.20
N ALA A 66 -3.14 0.58 -12.82
CA ALA A 66 -2.11 0.32 -13.82
C ALA A 66 -2.19 1.25 -15.03
N VAL A 67 -3.40 1.58 -15.49
CA VAL A 67 -3.61 2.52 -16.61
C VAL A 67 -3.26 3.96 -16.20
N ILE A 68 -3.75 4.41 -15.04
CA ILE A 68 -3.52 5.78 -14.57
C ILE A 68 -2.05 6.02 -14.24
N SER A 69 -1.40 5.08 -13.54
CA SER A 69 -0.02 5.22 -13.07
C SER A 69 1.01 5.17 -14.20
N THR A 70 0.67 4.57 -15.34
CA THR A 70 1.55 4.53 -16.53
C THR A 70 1.31 5.69 -17.51
N VAL A 71 0.08 6.18 -17.63
CA VAL A 71 -0.29 7.15 -18.68
C VAL A 71 -0.46 8.57 -18.14
N MET A 72 -1.08 8.72 -16.97
CA MET A 72 -1.56 10.01 -16.48
C MET A 72 -0.61 10.67 -15.47
N TYR A 73 0.15 9.88 -14.71
CA TYR A 73 1.08 10.43 -13.71
C TYR A 73 2.18 11.27 -14.37
N PRO A 74 2.75 12.27 -13.65
CA PRO A 74 3.93 13.00 -14.11
C PRO A 74 5.06 12.03 -14.45
N SER A 75 5.85 12.33 -15.48
CA SER A 75 6.82 11.38 -16.07
C SER A 75 7.78 10.73 -15.06
N HIS A 76 8.19 11.46 -14.03
CA HIS A 76 9.11 11.00 -12.99
C HIS A 76 8.45 10.12 -11.92
N TYR A 77 7.12 10.09 -11.85
CA TYR A 77 6.33 9.22 -10.97
C TYR A 77 5.62 8.10 -11.72
N ARG A 78 5.83 7.97 -13.03
CA ARG A 78 5.18 6.91 -13.82
C ARG A 78 5.76 5.56 -13.46
N ASN A 79 4.86 4.60 -13.24
CA ASN A 79 5.24 3.22 -13.02
C ASN A 79 5.79 2.59 -14.31
N GLY A 80 6.86 1.82 -14.17
CA GLY A 80 7.33 0.88 -15.18
C GLY A 80 6.68 -0.49 -15.06
N TRP A 81 7.04 -1.40 -15.97
CA TRP A 81 6.58 -2.79 -15.94
C TRP A 81 6.99 -3.54 -14.65
N SER A 82 8.19 -3.27 -14.14
CA SER A 82 8.66 -3.82 -12.86
C SER A 82 7.76 -3.37 -11.71
N ASP A 83 7.39 -2.09 -11.67
CA ASP A 83 6.57 -1.52 -10.61
C ASP A 83 5.14 -2.06 -10.65
N LEU A 84 4.60 -2.30 -11.84
CA LEU A 84 3.29 -2.95 -12.00
C LEU A 84 3.31 -4.42 -11.56
N SER A 85 4.40 -5.14 -11.87
CA SER A 85 4.59 -6.52 -11.42
C SER A 85 4.63 -6.60 -9.89
N ASP A 86 5.41 -5.72 -9.26
CA ASP A 86 5.52 -5.63 -7.80
C ASP A 86 4.22 -5.15 -7.15
N PHE A 87 3.53 -4.18 -7.75
CA PHE A 87 2.18 -3.77 -7.33
C PHE A 87 1.21 -4.95 -7.32
N PHE A 88 1.17 -5.75 -8.40
CA PHE A 88 0.29 -6.91 -8.47
C PHE A 88 0.66 -8.00 -7.46
N ARG A 89 1.97 -8.27 -7.28
CA ARG A 89 2.45 -9.19 -6.25
C ARG A 89 2.03 -8.75 -4.86
N SER A 90 2.20 -7.47 -4.54
CA SER A 90 1.75 -6.89 -3.27
C SER A 90 0.24 -6.91 -3.11
N TYR A 91 -0.53 -6.71 -4.19
CA TYR A 91 -1.99 -6.85 -4.18
C TYR A 91 -2.43 -8.27 -3.77
N VAL A 92 -1.85 -9.29 -4.39
CA VAL A 92 -2.14 -10.69 -4.03
C VAL A 92 -1.76 -10.97 -2.58
N LEU A 93 -0.62 -10.44 -2.13
CA LEU A 93 -0.20 -10.56 -0.75
C LEU A 93 -1.18 -9.88 0.21
N GLY A 94 -1.62 -8.66 -0.09
CA GLY A 94 -2.65 -7.94 0.67
C GLY A 94 -3.94 -8.73 0.77
N LYS A 95 -4.37 -9.38 -0.33
CA LYS A 95 -5.54 -10.27 -0.33
C LYS A 95 -5.38 -11.45 0.63
N ASN A 96 -4.20 -12.05 0.69
CA ASN A 96 -3.92 -13.15 1.62
C ASN A 96 -3.97 -12.71 3.10
N PHE A 97 -3.74 -11.42 3.37
CA PHE A 97 -3.79 -10.82 4.71
C PHE A 97 -5.07 -10.02 4.98
N GLN A 98 -6.06 -10.05 4.09
CA GLN A 98 -7.28 -9.21 4.18
C GLN A 98 -8.06 -9.38 5.49
N LEU A 99 -8.02 -10.56 6.11
CA LEU A 99 -8.69 -10.83 7.40
C LEU A 99 -7.79 -10.59 8.62
N THR A 100 -6.54 -10.21 8.41
CA THR A 100 -5.55 -9.95 9.45
C THR A 100 -5.51 -8.45 9.72
N SER A 101 -5.77 -8.01 10.95
CA SER A 101 -5.54 -6.60 11.30
C SER A 101 -4.09 -6.21 11.02
N TYR A 102 -3.88 -5.00 10.49
CA TYR A 102 -2.56 -4.49 10.13
C TYR A 102 -1.53 -4.59 11.26
N TRP A 103 -1.99 -4.51 12.52
CA TRP A 103 -1.15 -4.70 13.70
C TRP A 103 -0.38 -6.02 13.70
N PHE A 104 -0.96 -7.07 13.11
CA PHE A 104 -0.37 -8.41 13.03
C PHE A 104 0.32 -8.70 11.69
N VAL A 105 0.30 -7.75 10.74
CA VAL A 105 1.01 -7.91 9.48
C VAL A 105 2.52 -7.73 9.74
N PRO A 106 3.37 -8.68 9.32
CA PRO A 106 4.82 -8.58 9.53
C PRO A 106 5.42 -7.32 8.90
N ARG A 107 6.24 -6.61 9.68
CA ARG A 107 6.92 -5.37 9.26
C ARG A 107 7.78 -5.53 8.00
N GLY A 108 8.47 -6.64 7.82
CA GLY A 108 9.34 -6.82 6.64
C GLY A 108 8.63 -7.36 5.41
N ILE A 109 7.30 -7.51 5.41
CA ILE A 109 6.64 -8.36 4.41
C ILE A 109 6.77 -7.82 2.99
N LEU A 110 6.93 -6.51 2.80
CA LEU A 110 7.07 -5.86 1.49
C LEU A 110 8.53 -5.53 1.10
N ALA A 111 9.48 -5.72 2.02
CA ALA A 111 10.89 -5.31 1.89
C ALA A 111 11.74 -6.32 1.09
N TRP A 112 11.17 -6.99 0.07
CA TRP A 112 11.94 -7.88 -0.79
C TRP A 112 12.72 -7.09 -1.84
N GLN A 113 13.90 -7.57 -2.23
CA GLN A 113 14.62 -7.00 -3.37
C GLN A 113 14.03 -7.57 -4.67
N CYS A 114 13.89 -6.73 -5.71
CA CYS A 114 13.66 -7.24 -7.05
C CYS A 114 14.89 -8.09 -7.43
N ALA A 115 14.66 -9.35 -7.82
CA ALA A 115 15.70 -10.20 -8.38
C ALA A 115 16.04 -9.78 -9.82
#